data_AF-A0A4U1L018-F1
#
_entry.id   AF-A0A4U1L018-F1
#
_cell.length_a   1.000
_cell.length_b   1.000
_cell.length_c   1.000
_cell.angle_alpha   90.00
_cell.angle_beta   90.00
_cell.angle_gamma   90.00
#
_symmetry.space_group_name_H-M   'P 1'
#
loop_
_entity.id
_entity.type
_entity.pdbx_description
1 polymer ?
#
loop_
_entity_poly.entity_id
_entity_poly.type
_entity_poly.pdbx_seq_one_letter_code
_entity_poly.pdbx_strand_id
1 'polypeptide(L)' 'MLESALYLFFFTAFAAFMANRLYFGLRRKMIKVKGVTYSRRGEPMMYIAVIAMAGWGLIFGFGMCIVVVAANLGY' A
#
# COMPACT_ATOMS: atom_id res chain seq x y z
N MET A 1 19.98 -3.76 15.26
CA MET A 1 19.92 -2.43 14.60
C MET A 1 19.80 -2.52 13.09
N LEU A 2 20.68 -3.27 12.39
CA LEU A 2 20.62 -3.41 10.93
C LEU A 2 19.30 -4.03 10.43
N GLU A 3 18.83 -5.10 11.08
CA GLU A 3 17.56 -5.77 10.75
C GLU A 3 16.36 -4.83 10.88
N SER A 4 16.28 -4.07 11.98
CA SER A 4 15.27 -3.04 12.20
C SER A 4 15.23 -1.99 11.09
N ALA A 5 16.40 -1.53 10.64
CA ALA A 5 16.51 -0.57 9.56
C ALA A 5 16.03 -1.17 8.23
N LEU A 6 16.36 -2.43 7.94
CA LEU A 6 15.87 -3.16 6.77
C LEU A 6 14.35 -3.27 6.77
N TYR A 7 13.74 -3.61 7.91
CA TYR A 7 12.28 -3.67 8.04
C TYR A 7 11.64 -2.30 7.83
N LEU A 8 12.19 -1.23 8.43
CA LEU A 8 11.70 0.13 8.23
C LEU A 8 11.77 0.55 6.76
N PHE A 9 12.88 0.31 6.09
CA PHE A 9 13.03 0.59 4.66
C PHE A 9 12.02 -0.20 3.81
N PHE A 10 11.86 -1.49 4.09
CA PHE A 10 10.92 -2.35 3.38
C PHE A 10 9.47 -1.87 3.54
N PHE A 11 9.00 -1.66 4.77
CA PHE A 11 7.64 -1.23 5.05
C PHE A 11 7.36 0.18 4.53
N THR A 12 8.36 1.08 4.58
CA THR A 12 8.25 2.42 3.99
C THR A 12 8.16 2.35 2.46
N ALA A 13 8.99 1.55 1.80
CA ALA A 13 8.92 1.35 0.35
C ALA A 13 7.60 0.70 -0.08
N PHE A 14 7.12 -0.27 0.70
CA PHE A 14 5.82 -0.91 0.50
C PHE A 14 4.66 0.08 0.66
N ALA A 15 4.66 0.89 1.72
CA ALA A 15 3.65 1.92 1.94
C ALA A 15 3.66 2.98 0.83
N ALA A 16 4.84 3.44 0.40
CA ALA A 16 4.98 4.37 -0.72
C ALA A 16 4.46 3.77 -2.04
N PHE A 17 4.73 2.49 -2.30
CA PHE A 17 4.20 1.79 -3.46
C PHE A 17 2.67 1.69 -3.44
N MET A 18 2.08 1.34 -2.30
CA MET A 18 0.62 1.28 -2.12
C MET A 18 -0.01 2.67 -2.25
N ALA A 19 0.61 3.71 -1.67
CA ALA A 19 0.17 5.11 -1.79
C ALA A 19 0.13 5.55 -3.25
N ASN A 20 1.19 5.25 -4.00
CA ASN A 20 1.29 5.57 -5.40
C ASN A 20 0.18 4.87 -6.22
N ARG A 21 -0.07 3.57 -5.97
CA ARG A 21 -1.17 2.85 -6.60
C ARG A 21 -2.54 3.43 -6.26
N LEU A 22 -2.77 3.79 -5.00
CA LEU A 22 -4.02 4.39 -4.55
C LEU A 22 -4.24 5.75 -5.23
N TYR A 23 -3.20 6.59 -5.26
CA TYR A 23 -3.21 7.89 -5.89
C TYR A 23 -3.53 7.81 -7.39
N PHE A 24 -2.83 6.94 -8.13
CA PHE A 24 -3.09 6.74 -9.56
C PHE A 24 -4.46 6.13 -9.82
N GLY A 25 -4.88 5.16 -9.01
CA GLY A 25 -6.18 4.52 -9.10
C GLY A 25 -7.33 5.50 -8.93
N LEU A 26 -7.27 6.33 -7.88
CA LEU A 26 -8.27 7.36 -7.60
C LEU A 26 -8.26 8.49 -8.63
N ARG A 27 -7.07 8.98 -9.02
CA ARG A 27 -6.93 10.11 -9.96
C ARG A 27 -7.32 9.75 -11.38
N ARG A 28 -6.90 8.57 -11.87
CA ARG A 28 -7.20 8.13 -13.24
C ARG A 28 -8.50 7.34 -13.35
N LYS A 29 -9.17 7.03 -12.22
CA LYS A 29 -10.37 6.17 -12.14
C LYS A 29 -10.17 4.81 -12.84
N MET A 30 -8.91 4.39 -12.94
CA MET A 30 -8.44 3.23 -13.68
C MET A 30 -7.22 2.64 -12.96
N ILE A 31 -7.18 1.33 -12.83
CA ILE A 31 -6.10 0.61 -12.14
C ILE A 31 -5.61 -0.51 -13.03
N LYS A 32 -4.30 -0.59 -13.22
CA LYS A 32 -3.65 -1.66 -13.97
C LYS A 32 -3.11 -2.73 -13.01
N VAL A 33 -3.62 -3.95 -13.11
CA VAL A 33 -3.15 -5.12 -12.35
C VAL A 33 -2.76 -6.20 -13.34
N LYS A 34 -1.49 -6.66 -13.29
CA LYS A 34 -0.97 -7.75 -14.14
C LYS A 34 -1.28 -7.59 -15.64
N GLY A 35 -1.24 -6.36 -16.15
CA GLY A 35 -1.52 -6.07 -17.57
C GLY A 35 -2.98 -5.74 -17.89
N VAL A 36 -3.93 -6.08 -17.01
CA VAL A 36 -5.36 -5.80 -17.18
C VAL A 36 -5.70 -4.45 -16.54
N THR A 37 -6.47 -3.62 -17.26
CA THR A 37 -6.88 -2.29 -16.77
C THR A 37 -8.34 -2.32 -16.32
N TYR A 38 -8.56 -2.26 -15.01
CA TYR A 38 -9.89 -2.20 -14.41
C TYR A 38 -10.33 -0.75 -14.29
N SER A 39 -11.53 -0.43 -14.80
CA SER A 39 -12.11 0.91 -14.75
C SER A 39 -13.35 0.95 -13.89
N ARG A 40 -13.63 2.12 -13.30
CA ARG A 40 -14.83 2.32 -12.46
C ARG A 40 -16.16 2.14 -13.22
N ARG A 41 -16.16 2.25 -14.56
CA ARG A 41 -17.38 2.12 -15.40
C ARG A 41 -17.56 0.71 -15.99
N GLY A 42 -16.48 0.03 -16.34
CA GLY A 42 -16.54 -1.33 -16.90
C GLY A 42 -16.64 -2.39 -15.80
N GLU A 43 -15.80 -2.28 -14.77
CA GLU A 43 -15.62 -3.32 -13.75
C GLU A 43 -15.54 -2.70 -12.35
N PRO A 44 -16.65 -2.11 -11.85
CA PRO A 44 -16.66 -1.34 -10.61
C PRO A 44 -16.27 -2.16 -9.38
N MET A 45 -16.67 -3.44 -9.31
CA MET A 45 -16.33 -4.32 -8.18
C MET A 45 -14.82 -4.57 -8.08
N MET A 46 -14.16 -4.91 -9.19
CA MET A 46 -12.70 -5.12 -9.18
C MET A 46 -11.94 -3.83 -8.91
N TYR A 47 -12.39 -2.70 -9.48
CA TYR A 47 -11.81 -1.41 -9.18
C TYR A 47 -11.85 -1.09 -7.67
N ILE A 48 -13.01 -1.27 -7.03
CA ILE A 48 -13.17 -1.04 -5.59
C ILE A 48 -12.33 -2.03 -4.78
N ALA A 49 -12.34 -3.32 -5.13
CA ALA A 49 -11.55 -4.34 -4.44
C ALA A 49 -10.05 -4.02 -4.46
N VAL A 50 -9.51 -3.56 -5.59
CA VAL A 50 -8.09 -3.21 -5.70
C VAL A 50 -7.76 -1.93 -4.93
N ILE A 51 -8.64 -0.91 -4.95
CA ILE A 51 -8.47 0.28 -4.11
C ILE A 51 -8.53 -0.07 -2.63
N ALA A 52 -9.49 -0.91 -2.22
CA ALA A 52 -9.62 -1.36 -0.84
C ALA A 52 -8.38 -2.13 -0.39
N MET A 53 -7.89 -3.08 -1.20
CA MET A 53 -6.65 -3.81 -0.90
C MET A 53 -5.43 -2.89 -0.84
N ALA A 54 -5.31 -1.90 -1.74
CA ALA A 54 -4.22 -0.93 -1.68
C ALA A 54 -4.31 -0.04 -0.44
N GLY A 55 -5.52 0.38 -0.04
CA GLY A 55 -5.74 1.15 1.18
C GLY A 55 -5.41 0.35 2.44
N TRP A 56 -5.87 -0.90 2.53
CA TRP A 56 -5.53 -1.82 3.61
C TRP A 56 -4.03 -2.10 3.68
N GLY A 57 -3.38 -2.35 2.53
CA GLY A 57 -1.94 -2.52 2.46
C GLY A 57 -1.18 -1.28 2.92
N LEU A 58 -1.66 -0.09 2.59
CA LEU A 58 -1.06 1.16 3.06
C LEU A 58 -1.16 1.31 4.59
N ILE A 59 -2.33 1.09 5.16
CA ILE A 59 -2.54 1.16 6.62
C ILE A 59 -1.65 0.14 7.33
N PHE A 60 -1.58 -1.09 6.80
CA PHE A 60 -0.74 -2.14 7.38
C PHE A 60 0.75 -1.81 7.26
N GLY A 61 1.20 -1.28 6.12
CA GLY A 61 2.58 -0.84 5.92
C GLY A 61 2.99 0.25 6.91
N PHE A 62 2.15 1.28 7.08
CA PHE A 62 2.39 2.33 8.08
C PHE A 62 2.33 1.81 9.51
N GLY A 63 1.36 0.96 9.83
CA GLY A 63 1.24 0.31 11.15
C GLY A 63 2.49 -0.48 11.49
N MET A 64 3.02 -1.27 10.55
CA MET A 64 4.25 -2.03 10.75
C MET A 64 5.48 -1.14 10.90
N CYS A 65 5.57 -0.01 10.18
CA CYS A 65 6.62 0.98 10.46
C CYS A 65 6.58 1.46 11.92
N ILE A 66 5.39 1.76 12.45
CA ILE A 66 5.21 2.20 13.84
C ILE A 66 5.61 1.09 14.81
N VAL A 67 5.19 -0.15 14.56
CA VAL A 67 5.54 -1.31 15.40
C VAL A 67 7.05 -1.53 15.42
N VAL A 68 7.72 -1.45 14.27
CA VAL A 68 9.19 -1.60 14.21
C VAL A 68 9.88 -0.49 15.00
N VAL A 69 9.40 0.75 14.92
CA VAL A 69 9.93 1.87 15.72
C VAL A 69 9.69 1.64 17.21
N ALA A 70 8.47 1.27 17.62
CA ALA A 70 8.11 1.01 19.01
C ALA A 70 8.95 -0.13 19.62
N ALA A 71 9.14 -1.22 18.87
CA ALA A 71 9.94 -2.37 19.28
C ALA A 71 11.43 -2.01 19.45
N ASN A 72 11.95 -1.05 18.68
CA ASN A 72 13.33 -0.56 18.85
C ASN A 72 13.49 0.42 20.02
N LEU A 73 12.39 1.00 20.50
CA LEU A 73 12.36 1.89 21.67
C LEU A 73 12.16 1.13 22.99
N GLY A 74 11.96 -0.20 22.95
CA GLY A 74 11.83 -1.05 24.14
C GLY A 74 10.42 -1.12 24.73
N TYR A 75 9.39 -0.81 23.95
CA TYR A 75 7.97 -0.97 24.29
C TYR A 75 7.41 -2.33 23.84
#